data_AF-A0A034WIH6-F1
#
_entry.id   AF-A0A034WIH6-F1
#
_cell.length_a   1.000
_cell.length_b   1.000
_cell.length_c   1.000
_cell.angle_alpha   90.00
_cell.angle_beta   90.00
_cell.angle_gamma   90.00
#
_symmetry.space_group_name_H-M   'P 1'
#
loop_
_entity.id
_entity.type
_entity.pdbx_description
1 polymer ?
#
loop_
_entity_poly.entity_id
_entity_poly.type
_entity_poly.pdbx_seq_one_letter_code
_entity_poly.pdbx_strand_id
1 'polypeptide(L)'
;FNKEFSKKLSIMLDLPPTCDTEEVIDSLVTEYMDGKHELNNDTLNGFLELLGDRYFIHPTYRVLKYNVNSSRSDLRRIIHFDYRGPYSYTPYFTNSSQDFG
;
A
#
# COMPACT_ATOMS: atom_id res chain seq x y z
N PHE A 1 -6.48 10.08 12.76
CA PHE A 1 -5.98 8.70 12.55
C PHE A 1 -5.09 8.25 13.70
N ASN A 2 -4.06 9.02 14.06
CA ASN A 2 -2.96 8.68 15.00
C ASN A 2 -3.34 8.08 16.38
N LYS A 3 -4.50 8.41 16.96
CA LYS A 3 -4.99 7.70 18.15
C LYS A 3 -5.34 6.25 17.79
N GLU A 4 -4.73 5.27 18.47
CA GLU A 4 -4.82 3.83 18.14
C GLU A 4 -4.26 3.51 16.75
N PHE A 5 -3.11 4.10 16.39
CA PHE A 5 -2.50 3.97 15.07
C PHE A 5 -2.33 2.52 14.61
N SER A 6 -1.63 1.68 15.38
CA SER A 6 -1.35 0.27 15.01
C SER A 6 -2.62 -0.53 14.74
N LYS A 7 -3.62 -0.40 15.61
CA LYS A 7 -4.93 -1.04 15.45
C LYS A 7 -5.68 -0.57 14.20
N LYS A 8 -5.66 0.73 13.92
CA LYS A 8 -6.31 1.27 12.71
C LYS A 8 -5.57 0.87 11.44
N LEU A 9 -4.24 0.83 11.50
CA LEU A 9 -3.41 0.36 10.40
C LEU A 9 -3.69 -1.12 10.11
N SER A 10 -3.73 -1.97 11.15
CA SER A 10 -4.13 -3.37 11.05
C SER A 10 -5.47 -3.54 10.31
N ILE A 11 -6.52 -2.85 10.77
CA ILE A 11 -7.84 -2.87 10.14
C ILE A 11 -7.76 -2.39 8.69
N MET A 12 -7.00 -1.32 8.43
CA MET A 12 -6.87 -0.74 7.10
C MET A 12 -6.06 -1.60 6.14
N LEU A 13 -5.21 -2.50 6.62
CA LEU A 13 -4.48 -3.47 5.80
C LEU A 13 -5.26 -4.77 5.62
N ASP A 14 -6.37 -4.96 6.34
CA ASP A 14 -7.18 -6.17 6.34
C ASP A 14 -6.31 -7.43 6.50
N LEU A 15 -5.42 -7.40 7.49
CA LEU A 15 -4.45 -8.47 7.71
C LEU A 15 -5.18 -9.76 8.15
N PRO A 16 -4.77 -10.94 7.67
CA PRO A 16 -5.28 -12.20 8.19
C PRO A 16 -5.03 -12.28 9.71
N PRO A 17 -5.91 -12.91 10.50
CA PRO A 17 -5.73 -13.01 11.96
C PRO A 17 -4.39 -13.62 12.40
N THR A 18 -3.77 -14.45 11.55
CA THR A 18 -2.45 -15.05 11.79
C THR A 18 -1.29 -14.06 11.64
N CYS A 19 -1.51 -12.96 10.93
CA CYS A 19 -0.54 -11.91 10.63
C CYS A 19 -0.89 -10.58 11.32
N ASP A 20 -2.06 -10.48 11.94
CA ASP A 20 -2.51 -9.32 12.71
C ASP A 20 -1.91 -9.37 14.12
N THR A 21 -0.58 -9.21 14.19
CA THR A 21 0.18 -9.17 15.43
C THR A 21 0.93 -7.84 15.52
N GLU A 22 1.18 -7.38 16.75
CA GLU A 22 1.95 -6.15 16.99
C GLU A 22 3.34 -6.22 16.35
N GLU A 23 3.99 -7.39 16.36
CA GLU A 23 5.31 -7.59 15.72
C GLU A 23 5.28 -7.35 14.21
N VAL A 24 4.23 -7.82 13.52
CA VAL A 24 4.08 -7.60 12.08
C VAL A 24 3.79 -6.13 11.79
N ILE A 25 2.93 -5.50 12.59
CA ILE A 25 2.64 -4.07 12.44
C ILE A 25 3.89 -3.23 12.68
N ASP A 26 4.65 -3.51 13.74
CA ASP A 26 5.90 -2.81 14.06
C ASP A 26 6.95 -2.99 12.95
N SER A 27 7.04 -4.19 12.36
CA SER A 27 7.90 -4.43 11.20
C SER A 27 7.47 -3.62 9.97
N LEU A 28 6.16 -3.52 9.70
CA LEU A 28 5.65 -2.73 8.57
C LEU A 28 5.88 -1.24 8.80
N VAL A 29 5.70 -0.74 10.02
CA VAL A 29 5.94 0.67 10.34
C VAL A 29 7.42 0.99 10.32
N THR A 30 8.27 0.05 10.74
CA THR A 30 9.73 0.20 10.62
C THR A 30 10.15 0.32 9.17
N GLU A 31 9.66 -0.55 8.29
CA GLU A 31 10.04 -0.57 6.88
C GLU A 31 9.54 0.66 6.12
N TYR A 32 8.26 1.02 6.29
CA TYR A 32 7.62 2.05 5.47
C TYR A 32 7.61 3.43 6.12
N MET A 33 7.75 3.56 7.43
CA MET A 33 7.54 4.82 8.15
C MET A 33 8.66 5.10 9.17
N ASP A 34 9.84 4.49 9.00
CA ASP A 34 11.01 4.65 9.88
C ASP A 34 10.69 4.41 11.37
N GLY A 35 9.75 3.51 11.67
CA GLY A 35 9.32 3.16 13.03
C GLY A 35 8.43 4.23 13.70
N LYS A 36 8.00 5.26 12.96
CA LYS A 36 7.12 6.32 13.49
C LYS A 36 5.66 5.87 13.44
N HIS A 37 5.08 5.58 14.60
CA HIS A 37 3.66 5.22 14.78
C HIS A 37 2.69 6.41 14.69
N GLU A 38 2.86 7.27 13.71
CA GLU A 38 1.99 8.42 13.47
C GLU A 38 1.92 8.77 11.99
N LEU A 39 0.74 9.15 11.52
CA LEU A 39 0.55 9.71 10.20
C LEU A 39 0.74 11.23 10.27
N ASN A 40 1.78 11.72 9.59
CA ASN A 40 2.14 13.12 9.46
C ASN A 40 2.82 13.35 8.10
N ASN A 41 3.38 14.53 7.85
CA ASN A 41 4.03 14.84 6.56
C ASN A 41 5.28 13.99 6.27
N ASP A 42 5.99 13.52 7.30
CA ASP A 42 7.18 12.68 7.14
C ASP A 42 6.81 11.24 6.77
N THR A 43 5.70 10.72 7.31
CA THR A 43 5.30 9.32 7.16
C THR A 43 4.24 9.10 6.08
N LEU A 44 3.64 10.17 5.55
CA LEU A 44 2.55 10.09 4.58
C LEU A 44 2.93 9.29 3.33
N ASN A 45 4.10 9.57 2.75
CA ASN A 45 4.53 8.91 1.52
C ASN A 45 4.69 7.40 1.72
N GLY A 46 5.43 7.00 2.75
CA GLY A 46 5.62 5.60 3.08
C GLY A 46 4.33 4.88 3.48
N PHE A 47 3.40 5.58 4.16
CA PHE A 47 2.06 5.06 4.41
C PHE A 47 1.29 4.79 3.10
N LEU A 48 1.36 5.70 2.11
CA LEU A 48 0.72 5.52 0.81
C LEU A 48 1.39 4.40 0.00
N GLU A 49 2.71 4.28 0.06
CA GLU A 49 3.46 3.17 -0.55
C GLU A 49 3.04 1.81 0.05
N LEU A 50 2.92 1.71 1.38
CA LEU A 50 2.43 0.50 2.05
C LEU A 50 1.03 0.09 1.57
N LEU A 51 0.12 1.06 1.43
CA LEU A 51 -1.21 0.79 0.88
C LEU A 51 -1.15 0.36 -0.58
N GLY A 52 -0.30 1.02 -1.39
CA GLY A 52 -0.03 0.65 -2.78
C GLY A 52 0.43 -0.80 -2.91
N ASP A 53 1.39 -1.18 -2.07
CA ASP A 53 1.95 -2.53 -2.04
C ASP A 53 0.93 -3.56 -1.58
N ARG A 54 0.21 -3.28 -0.50
CA ARG A 54 -0.81 -4.19 0.03
C ARG A 54 -1.93 -4.45 -0.96
N TYR A 55 -2.44 -3.41 -1.62
CA TYR A 55 -3.66 -3.50 -2.41
C TYR A 55 -3.44 -3.74 -3.90
N PHE A 56 -2.28 -3.36 -4.45
CA PHE A 56 -2.00 -3.50 -5.87
C PHE A 56 -0.81 -4.42 -6.13
N ILE A 57 0.37 -4.17 -5.54
CA ILE A 57 1.59 -4.90 -5.90
C ILE A 57 1.58 -6.33 -5.40
N HIS A 58 1.27 -6.57 -4.13
CA HIS A 58 1.25 -7.91 -3.54
C HIS A 58 0.20 -8.83 -4.20
N PRO A 59 -1.06 -8.42 -4.41
CA PRO A 59 -2.03 -9.23 -5.15
C PRO A 59 -1.58 -9.51 -6.58
N THR A 60 -0.99 -8.52 -7.28
CA THR A 60 -0.42 -8.72 -8.62
C THR A 60 0.66 -9.79 -8.59
N TYR A 61 1.65 -9.66 -7.70
CA TYR A 61 2.71 -10.65 -7.54
C TYR A 61 2.17 -12.04 -7.25
N ARG A 62 1.15 -12.17 -6.40
CA ARG A 62 0.50 -13.47 -6.09
C ARG A 62 -0.10 -14.10 -7.34
N VAL A 63 -0.77 -13.33 -8.19
CA VAL A 63 -1.31 -13.80 -9.47
C VAL A 63 -0.19 -14.27 -10.41
N LEU A 64 0.90 -13.51 -10.50
CA LEU A 64 2.06 -13.88 -11.32
C LEU A 64 2.70 -15.17 -10.85
N LYS A 65 2.98 -15.27 -9.55
CA LYS A 65 3.53 -16.47 -8.93
C LYS A 65 2.63 -17.68 -9.17
N TYR A 66 1.32 -17.53 -9.05
CA TYR A 66 0.38 -18.61 -9.32
C TYR A 66 0.42 -19.04 -10.79
N ASN A 67 0.42 -18.09 -11.72
CA ASN A 67 0.48 -18.39 -13.15
C ASN A 67 1.77 -19.14 -13.53
N VAL A 68 2.93 -18.65 -13.07
CA VAL A 68 4.25 -19.29 -13.32
C VAL A 68 4.32 -20.72 -12.78
N ASN A 69 3.70 -20.98 -11.63
CA ASN A 69 3.67 -22.32 -11.03
C ASN A 69 2.55 -23.22 -11.58
N SER A 70 1.76 -22.72 -12.53
CA SER A 70 0.67 -23.48 -13.17
C SER A 70 1.05 -23.89 -14.58
N SER A 71 0.30 -24.83 -15.16
CA SER A 71 0.39 -25.14 -16.59
C SER A 71 -0.41 -24.17 -17.49
N ARG A 72 -0.88 -23.04 -16.94
CA ARG A 72 -1.72 -22.08 -17.67
C ARG A 72 -0.86 -21.08 -18.45
N SER A 73 -1.28 -20.78 -19.68
CA SER A 73 -0.60 -19.82 -20.58
C SER A 73 -1.49 -18.62 -20.93
N ASP A 74 -2.50 -18.32 -20.11
CA ASP A 74 -3.52 -17.30 -20.35
C ASP A 74 -3.12 -15.90 -19.90
N LEU A 75 -2.21 -15.78 -18.92
CA LEU A 75 -1.57 -14.52 -18.59
C LEU A 75 -0.64 -14.11 -19.73
N ARG A 76 -1.00 -13.02 -20.43
CA ARG A 76 -0.24 -12.58 -21.62
C ARG A 76 0.74 -11.46 -21.35
N ARG A 77 0.36 -10.49 -20.52
CA ARG A 77 1.11 -9.25 -20.29
C ARG A 77 0.80 -8.65 -18.93
N ILE A 78 1.76 -7.90 -18.41
CA ILE A 78 1.64 -7.02 -17.26
C ILE A 78 2.04 -5.64 -17.74
N ILE A 79 1.37 -4.61 -17.25
CA ILE A 79 1.70 -3.22 -17.55
C ILE A 79 1.93 -2.53 -16.21
N HIS A 80 3.05 -1.84 -16.11
CA HIS A 80 3.29 -0.87 -15.05
C HIS A 80 3.04 0.52 -15.65
N PHE A 81 2.10 1.25 -15.08
CA PHE A 81 1.72 2.57 -15.55
C PHE A 81 2.14 3.60 -14.52
N ASP A 82 3.22 4.31 -14.84
CA ASP A 82 3.77 5.38 -14.03
C ASP A 82 3.78 6.67 -14.87
N TYR A 83 2.57 7.15 -15.16
CA TYR A 83 2.39 8.39 -15.90
C TYR A 83 1.50 9.33 -15.13
N ARG A 84 2.00 10.55 -14.98
CA ARG A 84 1.27 11.67 -14.42
C ARG A 84 0.79 12.60 -15.51
N GLY A 85 -0.53 12.74 -15.60
CA GLY A 85 -1.16 13.68 -16.53
C GLY A 85 -1.07 15.13 -16.03
N PRO A 86 -1.23 16.12 -16.95
CA PRO A 86 -1.36 17.53 -16.58
C PRO A 86 -2.61 17.83 -15.74
N TYR A 87 -3.57 16.92 -15.72
CA TYR A 87 -4.77 16.97 -14.89
C TYR A 87 -4.77 15.79 -13.93
N SER A 88 -4.99 16.08 -12.64
CA SER A 88 -5.19 15.08 -11.60
C SER A 88 -6.56 15.27 -10.94
N TYR A 89 -7.16 14.17 -10.49
CA TYR A 89 -8.37 14.20 -9.67
C TYR A 89 -8.09 14.57 -8.20
N THR A 90 -6.82 14.72 -7.81
CA THR A 90 -6.41 15.12 -6.46
C THR A 90 -7.20 16.32 -5.91
N PRO A 91 -7.43 17.43 -6.64
CA PRO A 91 -8.16 18.57 -6.11
C PRO A 91 -9.62 18.25 -5.76
N TYR A 92 -10.26 17.32 -6.48
CA TYR A 92 -11.65 16.92 -6.21
C TYR A 92 -11.78 16.06 -4.94
N PHE A 93 -10.80 15.20 -4.66
CA PHE A 93 -10.87 14.26 -3.53
C PHE A 93 -10.20 14.77 -2.27
N THR A 94 -9.21 15.65 -2.39
CA THR A 94 -8.40 16.12 -1.26
C THR A 94 -8.59 17.61 -0.95
N ASN A 95 -9.28 18.35 -1.83
CA ASN A 95 -9.37 19.82 -1.78
C ASN A 95 -7.98 20.49 -1.65
N SER A 96 -6.94 19.83 -2.17
CA SER A 96 -5.56 20.26 -2.10
C SER A 96 -4.97 20.29 -3.50
N SER A 97 -4.17 21.32 -3.79
CA SER A 97 -3.30 21.37 -4.97
C SER A 97 -1.93 20.72 -4.71
N GLN A 98 -1.77 20.11 -3.52
CA GLN A 98 -0.56 19.39 -3.17
C GLN A 98 -0.37 18.20 -4.09
N ASP A 99 0.91 18.00 -4.39
CA ASP A 99 1.41 16.88 -5.14
C ASP A 99 1.49 15.64 -4.23
N PHE A 100 0.76 14.58 -4.55
CA PHE A 100 0.79 13.30 -3.82
C PHE A 100 1.30 12.15 -4.71
N GLY A 101 1.95 12.50 -5.84
CA GLY A 101 2.29 11.58 -6.92
C GLY A 101 2.23 12.26 -8.26
#